data_AF-A0AAN6ZPG6-F1
#
_entry.id   AF-A0AAN6ZPG6-F1
#
_cell.length_a   1.000
_cell.length_b   1.000
_cell.length_c   1.000
_cell.angle_alpha   90.00
_cell.angle_beta   90.00
_cell.angle_gamma   90.00
#
_symmetry.space_group_name_H-M   'P 1'
#
loop_
_entity.id
_entity.type
_entity.pdbx_description
1 polymer ?
#
loop_
_entity_poly.entity_id
_entity_poly.type
_entity_poly.pdbx_seq_one_letter_code
_entity_poly.pdbx_strand_id
1 'polypeptide(L)'
;MLEARLEQAAVLKKVVDAIKDLVQDCNFDCNDSGIALQAMDNSHVALVSMMLKAEGFVPFRCDRNIALGINLTSLTKVLRAAQNEDILTLKAEDAPDVLNLVFESADTDRISEYDLKLMDIDQEHLGIPDTEYAATISMPAAEFKRITTDLMAMSESVTIDASKDGVKFSCQGDIGNGSVTLRQHSNVDKPNESIEIELSEPVQLTFSLKYLVNFCKASALSNQVKICLSNEVPLLVEYTLAGSSYLRFYLAPKIAVFSLQSLGCDVAALNTVQFSNHTGYRQWTGSRVSAEEITDLYKGLTQSYLDDFDMMLSGYVPGAPALEAVGAIARDLKNKAKAKPGSFFWVLDPVMGDNGSLYVAPDVVPVYKSLAHYADLILPNQFEAELLSDVPITDMASIGRAIQAMHTRYKIPHIVITSVSIPHPDHPTASLSVVGSTITSDGSARAFKIVFPAIDCYFCGTGDMFAALMVVRMRQAVHAASSSAAGGVSLEQRESWVSDDSVEAVDLPLARAAEKVLASMHEVLGQTAERRAAVVEAAEKEVGGDEKKLYLLKTKAAELRLVRHLDSLRFPKVEFRATAL
;
A
#
# COMPACT_ATOMS: atom_id res chain seq x y z
N MET A 1 9.20 31.00 -24.11
CA MET A 1 8.95 30.11 -25.25
C MET A 1 9.74 28.83 -25.03
N LEU A 2 9.18 27.69 -25.43
CA LEU A 2 9.87 26.40 -25.52
C LEU A 2 10.22 26.10 -26.98
N GLU A 3 11.47 25.73 -27.22
CA GLU A 3 11.96 25.14 -28.47
C GLU A 3 12.94 24.02 -28.12
N ALA A 4 12.56 22.76 -28.39
CA ALA A 4 13.37 21.59 -28.05
C ALA A 4 13.48 20.66 -29.25
N ARG A 5 14.69 20.49 -29.81
CA ARG A 5 14.97 19.69 -31.01
C ARG A 5 15.69 18.39 -30.68
N LEU A 6 15.05 17.25 -30.92
CA LEU A 6 15.62 15.91 -30.83
C LEU A 6 16.14 15.46 -32.19
N GLU A 7 17.38 14.97 -32.26
CA GLU A 7 17.96 14.43 -33.51
C GLU A 7 17.19 13.24 -34.07
N GLN A 8 16.55 12.44 -33.19
CA GLN A 8 15.75 11.29 -33.58
C GLN A 8 14.39 11.30 -32.87
N ALA A 9 13.31 11.38 -33.64
CA ALA A 9 11.94 11.26 -33.17
C ALA A 9 11.67 9.90 -32.48
N ALA A 10 12.46 8.88 -32.80
CA ALA A 10 12.38 7.55 -32.18
C ALA A 10 12.48 7.59 -30.65
N VAL A 11 13.24 8.53 -30.07
CA VAL A 11 13.42 8.63 -28.61
C VAL A 11 12.09 8.92 -27.93
N LEU A 12 11.42 10.02 -28.31
CA LEU A 12 10.13 10.40 -27.72
C LEU A 12 9.04 9.38 -28.06
N LYS A 13 9.04 8.81 -29.28
CA LYS A 13 8.13 7.71 -29.67
C LYS A 13 8.20 6.53 -28.71
N LYS A 14 9.40 6.03 -28.46
CA LYS A 14 9.62 4.88 -27.57
C LYS A 14 9.29 5.19 -26.12
N VAL A 15 9.56 6.42 -25.66
CA VAL A 15 9.19 6.88 -24.31
C VAL A 15 7.67 6.87 -24.15
N VAL A 16 6.94 7.53 -25.06
CA VAL A 16 5.48 7.58 -25.03
C VAL A 16 4.87 6.18 -25.13
N ASP A 17 5.41 5.33 -26.02
CA ASP A 17 4.97 3.93 -26.14
C ASP A 17 5.17 3.12 -24.86
N ALA A 18 6.18 3.42 -24.05
CA ALA A 18 6.44 2.75 -22.79
C ALA A 18 5.48 3.17 -21.66
N ILE A 19 4.95 4.40 -21.71
CA ILE A 19 4.16 4.98 -20.60
C ILE A 19 2.65 5.07 -20.89
N LYS A 20 2.22 5.08 -22.16
CA LYS A 20 0.81 5.29 -22.56
C LYS A 20 -0.20 4.28 -21.99
N ASP A 21 0.27 3.09 -21.62
CA ASP A 21 -0.59 2.04 -21.06
C ASP A 21 -0.69 2.12 -19.53
N LEU A 22 0.15 2.94 -18.90
CA LEU A 22 0.09 3.28 -17.49
C LEU A 22 -0.70 4.58 -17.29
N VAL A 23 -0.46 5.57 -18.15
CA VAL A 23 -0.96 6.94 -17.98
C VAL A 23 -1.66 7.39 -19.26
N GLN A 24 -2.84 7.98 -19.14
CA GLN A 24 -3.59 8.52 -20.27
C GLN A 24 -3.27 10.00 -20.52
N ASP A 25 -3.26 10.80 -19.45
CA ASP A 25 -3.07 12.25 -19.48
C ASP A 25 -1.96 12.63 -18.49
N CYS A 26 -1.03 13.49 -18.88
CA CYS A 26 0.09 13.89 -18.04
C CYS A 26 0.67 15.25 -18.43
N ASN A 27 1.36 15.88 -17.48
CA ASN A 27 2.14 17.09 -17.72
C ASN A 27 3.56 16.74 -18.15
N PHE A 28 4.02 17.38 -19.22
CA PHE A 28 5.43 17.49 -19.57
C PHE A 28 5.92 18.84 -19.06
N ASP A 29 6.71 18.81 -18.01
CA ASP A 29 7.26 19.98 -17.34
C ASP A 29 8.59 20.36 -17.97
N CYS A 30 8.60 21.50 -18.63
CA CYS A 30 9.75 22.00 -19.35
C CYS A 30 10.39 23.12 -18.54
N ASN A 31 11.69 23.01 -18.29
CA ASN A 31 12.50 24.05 -17.64
C ASN A 31 13.90 24.08 -18.26
N ASP A 32 14.81 24.86 -17.69
CA ASP A 32 16.21 24.97 -18.15
C ASP A 32 17.01 23.65 -18.10
N SER A 33 16.62 22.73 -17.23
CA SER A 33 17.27 21.44 -17.02
C SER A 33 16.82 20.39 -18.05
N GLY A 34 15.68 20.57 -18.68
CA GLY A 34 15.15 19.67 -19.71
C GLY A 34 13.62 19.55 -19.68
N ILE A 35 13.13 18.39 -20.14
CA ILE A 35 11.72 18.02 -20.13
C ILE A 35 11.54 16.85 -19.17
N ALA A 36 10.81 17.10 -18.08
CA ALA A 36 10.44 16.09 -17.09
C ALA A 36 8.98 15.66 -17.30
N LEU A 37 8.68 14.44 -16.91
CA LEU A 37 7.31 13.95 -16.79
C LEU A 37 7.25 13.11 -15.53
N GLN A 38 6.21 13.33 -14.75
CA GLN A 38 5.91 12.49 -13.62
C GLN A 38 4.41 12.26 -13.58
N ALA A 39 4.03 10.98 -13.55
CA ALA A 39 2.62 10.61 -13.56
C ALA A 39 2.43 9.25 -12.89
N MET A 40 1.30 9.09 -12.23
CA MET A 40 0.88 7.83 -11.65
C MET A 40 -0.10 7.13 -12.58
N ASP A 41 -0.13 5.81 -12.50
CA ASP A 41 -1.15 5.03 -13.21
C ASP A 41 -2.55 5.24 -12.58
N ASN A 42 -3.62 4.82 -13.26
CA ASN A 42 -4.99 4.99 -12.76
C ASN A 42 -5.26 4.33 -11.39
N SER A 43 -4.50 3.28 -11.03
CA SER A 43 -4.59 2.66 -9.71
C SER A 43 -3.66 3.29 -8.67
N HIS A 44 -2.79 4.20 -9.10
CA HIS A 44 -1.78 4.90 -8.33
C HIS A 44 -0.85 3.96 -7.53
N VAL A 45 -0.68 2.73 -8.01
CA VAL A 45 0.23 1.70 -7.45
C VAL A 45 1.61 1.80 -8.11
N ALA A 46 1.65 2.30 -9.34
CA ALA A 46 2.86 2.55 -10.10
C ALA A 46 3.05 4.03 -10.40
N LEU A 47 4.27 4.53 -10.16
CA LEU A 47 4.69 5.87 -10.57
C LEU A 47 5.66 5.77 -11.73
N VAL A 48 5.46 6.56 -12.77
CA VAL A 48 6.47 6.81 -13.79
C VAL A 48 7.11 8.18 -13.58
N SER A 49 8.43 8.22 -13.66
CA SER A 49 9.23 9.45 -13.65
C SER A 49 10.21 9.40 -14.82
N MET A 50 10.11 10.38 -15.70
CA MET A 50 10.95 10.56 -16.87
C MET A 50 11.69 11.88 -16.75
N MET A 51 12.96 11.88 -17.15
CA MET A 51 13.74 13.09 -17.33
C MET A 51 14.51 12.99 -18.64
N LEU A 52 14.21 13.89 -19.58
CA LEU A 52 15.00 14.14 -20.77
C LEU A 52 15.81 15.42 -20.52
N LYS A 53 17.11 15.30 -20.25
CA LYS A 53 17.95 16.45 -19.95
C LYS A 53 18.14 17.34 -21.18
N ALA A 54 18.33 18.65 -20.96
CA ALA A 54 18.57 19.65 -22.01
C ALA A 54 19.71 19.26 -22.96
N GLU A 55 20.75 18.58 -22.46
CA GLU A 55 21.88 18.06 -23.24
C GLU A 55 21.48 17.05 -24.32
N GLY A 56 20.30 16.41 -24.18
CA GLY A 56 19.75 15.49 -25.17
C GLY A 56 19.09 16.18 -26.37
N PHE A 57 19.04 17.51 -26.40
CA PHE A 57 18.38 18.31 -27.44
C PHE A 57 19.37 19.31 -28.08
N VAL A 58 19.23 19.54 -29.39
CA VAL A 58 20.10 20.42 -30.17
C VAL A 58 19.27 21.19 -31.23
N PRO A 59 18.87 22.46 -31.00
CA PRO A 59 19.02 23.24 -29.76
C PRO A 59 17.93 22.93 -28.72
N PHE A 60 18.19 23.33 -27.47
CA PHE A 60 17.22 23.41 -26.38
C PHE A 60 17.09 24.85 -25.89
N ARG A 61 15.86 25.36 -25.81
CA ARG A 61 15.56 26.66 -25.23
C ARG A 61 14.24 26.59 -24.49
N CYS A 62 14.26 26.96 -23.21
CA CYS A 62 13.07 27.08 -22.38
C CYS A 62 13.18 28.38 -21.58
N ASP A 63 12.49 29.43 -21.99
CA ASP A 63 12.65 30.76 -21.37
C ASP A 63 12.00 30.85 -19.97
N ARG A 64 11.00 30.01 -19.70
CA ARG A 64 10.23 29.95 -18.44
C ARG A 64 9.78 28.52 -18.20
N ASN A 65 9.52 28.18 -16.94
CA ASN A 65 8.90 26.90 -16.61
C ASN A 65 7.51 26.82 -17.24
N ILE A 66 7.30 25.83 -18.11
CA ILE A 66 6.05 25.61 -18.83
C ILE A 66 5.60 24.17 -18.58
N ALA A 67 4.35 23.99 -18.18
CA ALA A 67 3.72 22.68 -18.08
C ALA A 67 2.87 22.45 -19.34
N LEU A 68 3.09 21.33 -20.01
CA LEU A 68 2.33 20.94 -21.20
C LEU A 68 1.44 19.75 -20.84
N GLY A 69 0.16 19.99 -20.56
CA GLY A 69 -0.80 18.93 -20.31
C GLY A 69 -1.19 18.23 -21.61
N ILE A 70 -0.82 16.97 -21.73
CA ILE A 70 -0.91 16.20 -22.98
C ILE A 70 -1.63 14.87 -22.74
N ASN A 71 -2.61 14.60 -23.59
CA ASN A 71 -3.18 13.27 -23.75
C ASN A 71 -2.23 12.37 -24.56
N LEU A 72 -1.65 11.35 -23.91
CA LEU A 72 -0.65 10.46 -24.48
C LEU A 72 -1.19 9.63 -25.65
N THR A 73 -2.49 9.34 -25.68
CA THR A 73 -3.13 8.65 -26.81
C THR A 73 -3.11 9.52 -28.07
N SER A 74 -3.36 10.82 -27.92
CA SER A 74 -3.32 11.80 -29.02
C SER A 74 -1.89 12.07 -29.48
N LEU A 75 -0.96 12.24 -28.53
CA LEU A 75 0.47 12.38 -28.84
C LEU A 75 1.00 11.15 -29.60
N THR A 76 0.64 9.94 -29.19
CA THR A 76 1.01 8.70 -29.89
C THR A 76 0.54 8.70 -31.35
N LYS A 77 -0.67 9.22 -31.63
CA LYS A 77 -1.19 9.30 -33.01
C LYS A 77 -0.38 10.27 -33.87
N VAL A 78 0.01 11.42 -33.32
CA VAL A 78 0.85 12.41 -34.02
C VAL A 78 2.25 11.84 -34.27
N LEU A 79 2.86 11.25 -33.25
CA LEU A 79 4.21 10.67 -33.34
C LEU A 79 4.32 9.50 -34.33
N ARG A 80 3.20 8.83 -34.68
CA ARG A 80 3.18 7.80 -35.74
C ARG A 80 3.39 8.36 -37.15
N ALA A 81 3.18 9.65 -37.37
CA ALA A 81 3.39 10.27 -38.69
C ALA A 81 4.87 10.43 -39.07
N ALA A 82 5.76 10.34 -38.09
CA ALA A 82 7.21 10.49 -38.24
C ALA A 82 7.91 9.14 -38.42
N GLN A 83 8.93 9.12 -39.27
CA GLN A 83 9.91 8.03 -39.31
C GLN A 83 10.81 8.08 -38.07
N ASN A 84 11.53 6.99 -37.79
CA ASN A 84 12.35 6.91 -36.59
C ASN A 84 13.59 7.83 -36.65
N GLU A 85 14.13 8.04 -37.85
CA GLU A 85 15.29 8.90 -38.11
C GLU A 85 14.92 10.36 -38.41
N ASP A 86 13.63 10.70 -38.41
CA ASP A 86 13.20 12.10 -38.58
C ASP A 86 13.62 12.92 -37.35
N ILE A 87 14.03 14.16 -37.59
CA ILE A 87 14.34 15.12 -36.53
C ILE A 87 13.02 15.68 -36.01
N LEU A 88 12.84 15.72 -34.69
CA LEU A 88 11.63 16.24 -34.04
C LEU A 88 11.93 17.56 -33.32
N THR A 89 11.18 18.61 -33.64
CA THR A 89 11.21 19.87 -32.90
C THR A 89 9.87 20.11 -32.20
N LEU A 90 9.92 20.34 -30.88
CA LEU A 90 8.77 20.72 -30.05
C LEU A 90 8.77 22.23 -29.84
N LYS A 91 7.65 22.90 -30.12
CA LYS A 91 7.49 24.35 -29.96
C LYS A 91 6.23 24.71 -29.17
N ALA A 92 6.38 25.57 -28.17
CA ALA A 92 5.25 26.10 -27.40
C ALA A 92 5.51 27.55 -26.96
N GLU A 93 4.45 28.36 -26.94
CA GLU A 93 4.49 29.73 -26.41
C GLU A 93 4.50 29.74 -24.87
N ASP A 94 4.56 30.92 -24.24
CA ASP A 94 4.63 31.05 -22.77
C ASP A 94 3.34 30.64 -22.05
N ALA A 95 2.18 30.82 -22.68
CA ALA A 95 0.88 30.37 -22.22
C ALA A 95 0.22 29.56 -23.35
N PRO A 96 0.69 28.31 -23.58
CA PRO A 96 0.35 27.59 -24.79
C PRO A 96 -1.03 26.92 -24.67
N ASP A 97 -1.91 27.17 -25.64
CA ASP A 97 -3.12 26.36 -25.85
C ASP A 97 -2.83 25.13 -26.74
N VAL A 98 -1.69 25.15 -27.43
CA VAL A 98 -1.29 24.17 -28.44
C VAL A 98 0.21 23.91 -28.35
N LEU A 99 0.61 22.65 -28.45
CA LEU A 99 1.98 22.21 -28.70
C LEU A 99 2.16 21.91 -30.19
N ASN A 100 3.13 22.57 -30.80
CA ASN A 100 3.49 22.36 -32.20
C ASN A 100 4.64 21.33 -32.30
N LEU A 101 4.44 20.31 -33.13
CA LEU A 101 5.42 19.25 -33.42
C LEU A 101 5.84 19.32 -34.89
N VAL A 102 7.12 19.60 -35.13
CA VAL A 102 7.72 19.64 -36.48
C VAL A 102 8.63 18.43 -36.67
N PHE A 103 8.39 17.67 -37.74
CA PHE A 103 9.22 16.56 -38.16
C PHE A 103 9.96 16.90 -39.45
N GLU A 104 11.28 16.75 -39.46
CA GLU A 104 12.14 17.03 -40.62
C GLU A 104 12.89 15.75 -41.02
N SER A 105 12.74 15.34 -42.28
CA SER A 105 13.49 14.21 -42.84
C SER A 105 14.78 14.71 -43.49
N ALA A 106 15.93 14.27 -42.98
CA ALA A 106 17.24 14.64 -43.51
C ALA A 106 17.47 14.17 -44.97
N ASP A 107 16.84 13.06 -45.37
CA ASP A 107 17.05 12.44 -46.67
C ASP A 107 16.13 12.99 -47.77
N THR A 108 14.91 13.40 -47.39
CA THR A 108 13.85 13.74 -48.36
C THR A 108 13.47 15.21 -48.37
N ASP A 109 14.11 16.04 -47.54
CA ASP A 109 13.78 17.47 -47.32
C ASP A 109 12.29 17.69 -47.00
N ARG A 110 11.65 16.66 -46.45
CA ARG A 110 10.23 16.65 -46.11
C ARG A 110 10.05 17.23 -44.72
N ILE A 111 9.21 18.24 -44.61
CA ILE A 111 8.81 18.86 -43.34
C ILE A 111 7.32 18.56 -43.10
N SER A 112 6.99 18.06 -41.91
CA SER A 112 5.60 17.83 -41.49
C SER A 112 5.35 18.52 -40.16
N GLU A 113 4.27 19.28 -40.06
CA GLU A 113 3.93 20.09 -38.89
C GLU A 113 2.56 19.70 -38.35
N TYR A 114 2.45 19.50 -37.04
CA TYR A 114 1.23 19.07 -36.37
C TYR A 114 0.99 19.86 -35.10
N ASP A 115 -0.23 20.34 -34.94
CA ASP A 115 -0.68 21.05 -33.76
C ASP A 115 -1.48 20.12 -32.84
N LEU A 116 -1.00 19.94 -31.61
CA LEU A 116 -1.63 19.15 -30.57
C LEU A 116 -2.23 20.08 -29.51
N LYS A 117 -3.55 20.01 -29.32
CA LYS A 117 -4.22 20.78 -28.26
C LYS A 117 -3.75 20.33 -26.89
N LEU A 118 -3.43 21.31 -26.06
CA LEU A 118 -3.09 21.09 -24.66
C LEU A 118 -4.36 21.07 -23.81
N MET A 119 -4.21 20.56 -22.60
CA MET A 119 -5.25 20.50 -21.59
C MET A 119 -4.68 20.97 -20.26
N ASP A 120 -5.55 21.55 -19.43
CA ASP A 120 -5.20 21.88 -18.06
C ASP A 120 -5.23 20.61 -17.23
N ILE A 121 -4.06 20.19 -16.74
CA ILE A 121 -3.91 19.08 -15.81
C ILE A 121 -3.28 19.65 -14.54
N ASP A 122 -3.95 19.44 -13.41
CA ASP A 122 -3.45 19.91 -12.12
C ASP A 122 -2.06 19.34 -11.83
N GLN A 123 -1.15 20.22 -11.43
CA GLN A 123 0.27 19.95 -11.36
C GLN A 123 0.65 19.53 -9.92
N GLU A 124 0.85 18.24 -9.67
CA GLU A 124 1.37 17.72 -8.40
C GLU A 124 2.68 16.96 -8.60
N HIS A 125 3.81 17.66 -8.41
CA HIS A 125 5.16 17.06 -8.47
C HIS A 125 5.50 16.37 -7.15
N LEU A 126 5.82 15.08 -7.22
CA LEU A 126 6.30 14.23 -6.14
C LEU A 126 7.83 14.38 -6.03
N GLY A 127 8.29 14.84 -4.87
CA GLY A 127 9.72 14.81 -4.54
C GLY A 127 10.20 13.37 -4.35
N ILE A 128 11.00 12.84 -5.27
CA ILE A 128 11.61 11.52 -5.14
C ILE A 128 12.90 11.67 -4.32
N PRO A 129 12.99 11.10 -3.11
CA PRO A 129 14.19 11.20 -2.29
C PRO A 129 15.32 10.32 -2.84
N ASP A 130 16.56 10.80 -2.71
CA ASP A 130 17.75 9.97 -2.95
C ASP A 130 17.78 8.83 -1.93
N THR A 131 17.52 7.62 -2.40
CA THR A 131 17.34 6.44 -1.55
C THR A 131 18.40 5.39 -1.84
N GLU A 132 19.01 4.86 -0.79
CA GLU A 132 19.88 3.69 -0.88
C GLU A 132 19.04 2.39 -0.92
N TYR A 133 19.35 1.53 -1.89
CA TYR A 133 18.67 0.26 -2.10
C TYR A 133 19.49 -0.90 -1.51
N ALA A 134 18.79 -1.95 -1.08
CA ALA A 134 19.41 -3.14 -0.47
C ALA A 134 20.04 -4.07 -1.51
N ALA A 135 19.41 -4.16 -2.68
CA ALA A 135 19.96 -4.84 -3.85
C ALA A 135 19.76 -3.95 -5.08
N THR A 136 20.81 -3.80 -5.86
CA THR A 136 20.78 -3.17 -7.18
C THR A 136 21.21 -4.21 -8.20
N ILE A 137 20.31 -4.53 -9.12
CA ILE A 137 20.55 -5.55 -10.16
C ILE A 137 20.52 -4.85 -11.51
N SER A 138 21.64 -4.87 -12.23
CA SER A 138 21.68 -4.49 -13.65
C SER A 138 21.65 -5.76 -14.49
N MET A 139 20.72 -5.85 -15.44
CA MET A 139 20.59 -7.01 -16.32
C MET A 139 20.09 -6.61 -17.71
N PRO A 140 20.20 -7.50 -18.71
CA PRO A 140 19.65 -7.23 -20.04
C PRO A 140 18.14 -7.01 -20.00
N ALA A 141 17.67 -5.91 -20.58
CA ALA A 141 16.24 -5.54 -20.60
C ALA A 141 15.36 -6.56 -21.34
N ALA A 142 15.96 -7.28 -22.31
CA ALA A 142 15.30 -8.37 -23.02
C ALA A 142 15.08 -9.60 -22.13
N GLU A 143 16.03 -9.90 -21.24
CA GLU A 143 15.95 -11.03 -20.31
C GLU A 143 14.88 -10.76 -19.25
N PHE A 144 14.88 -9.57 -18.65
CA PHE A 144 13.84 -9.17 -17.69
C PHE A 144 12.44 -9.24 -18.30
N LYS A 145 12.28 -8.75 -19.54
CA LYS A 145 11.03 -8.86 -20.29
C LYS A 145 10.59 -10.31 -20.49
N ARG A 146 11.50 -11.20 -20.88
CA ARG A 146 11.20 -12.63 -21.04
C ARG A 146 10.74 -13.24 -19.72
N ILE A 147 11.48 -13.04 -18.63
CA ILE A 147 11.15 -13.56 -17.30
C ILE A 147 9.76 -13.11 -16.83
N THR A 148 9.48 -11.80 -16.89
CA THR A 148 8.19 -11.26 -16.47
C THR A 148 7.02 -11.78 -17.32
N THR A 149 7.23 -11.96 -18.63
CA THR A 149 6.18 -12.49 -19.53
C THR A 149 5.92 -13.97 -19.29
N ASP A 150 6.98 -14.76 -19.12
CA ASP A 150 6.90 -16.21 -18.88
C ASP A 150 6.20 -16.50 -17.54
N LEU A 151 6.54 -15.76 -16.48
CA LEU A 151 5.93 -15.93 -15.16
C LEU A 151 4.47 -15.43 -15.11
N MET A 152 4.12 -14.40 -15.89
CA MET A 152 2.74 -13.87 -15.96
C MET A 152 1.75 -14.90 -16.52
N ALA A 153 2.22 -15.84 -17.35
CA ALA A 153 1.38 -16.94 -17.83
C ALA A 153 1.02 -17.95 -16.72
N MET A 154 1.73 -17.93 -15.59
CA MET A 154 1.56 -18.89 -14.49
C MET A 154 0.91 -18.28 -13.24
N SER A 155 1.17 -17.00 -12.95
CA SER A 155 0.67 -16.31 -11.75
C SER A 155 0.51 -14.82 -12.01
N GLU A 156 -0.31 -14.14 -11.20
CA GLU A 156 -0.44 -12.69 -11.23
C GLU A 156 0.66 -11.96 -10.45
N SER A 157 1.43 -12.69 -9.64
CA SER A 157 2.47 -12.14 -8.75
C SER A 157 3.82 -12.84 -8.93
N VAL A 158 4.90 -12.09 -8.72
CA VAL A 158 6.27 -12.61 -8.69
C VAL A 158 6.96 -12.19 -7.40
N THR A 159 7.64 -13.14 -6.79
CA THR A 159 8.58 -12.93 -5.70
C THR A 159 9.98 -12.81 -6.27
N ILE A 160 10.59 -11.64 -6.07
CA ILE A 160 11.97 -11.34 -6.46
C ILE A 160 12.83 -11.46 -5.21
N ASP A 161 13.74 -12.43 -5.20
CA ASP A 161 14.65 -12.75 -4.11
C ASP A 161 16.09 -12.50 -4.56
N ALA A 162 16.74 -11.46 -4.01
CA ALA A 162 18.13 -11.13 -4.26
C ALA A 162 18.97 -11.57 -3.06
N SER A 163 19.91 -12.49 -3.30
CA SER A 163 20.78 -13.09 -2.30
C SER A 163 22.20 -13.23 -2.83
N LYS A 164 23.10 -13.82 -2.02
CA LYS A 164 24.48 -14.10 -2.46
C LYS A 164 24.56 -15.10 -3.61
N ASP A 165 23.54 -15.93 -3.79
CA ASP A 165 23.49 -16.95 -4.85
C ASP A 165 23.00 -16.38 -6.20
N GLY A 166 22.61 -15.11 -6.23
CA GLY A 166 22.06 -14.41 -7.39
C GLY A 166 20.67 -13.82 -7.11
N VAL A 167 19.97 -13.45 -8.18
CA VAL A 167 18.58 -13.00 -8.13
C VAL A 167 17.66 -14.11 -8.64
N LYS A 168 16.61 -14.42 -7.90
CA LYS A 168 15.61 -15.43 -8.22
C LYS A 168 14.24 -14.78 -8.37
N PHE A 169 13.60 -15.03 -9.49
CA PHE A 169 12.21 -14.68 -9.76
C PHE A 169 11.38 -15.93 -9.62
N SER A 170 10.38 -15.93 -8.74
CA SER A 170 9.54 -17.10 -8.50
C SER A 170 8.07 -16.74 -8.39
N CYS A 171 7.21 -17.61 -8.88
CA CYS A 171 5.77 -17.45 -8.78
C CYS A 171 5.10 -18.76 -8.39
N GLN A 172 3.97 -18.63 -7.70
CA GLN A 172 3.11 -19.74 -7.31
C GLN A 172 1.72 -19.47 -7.91
N GLY A 173 1.17 -20.43 -8.64
CA GLY A 173 -0.14 -20.30 -9.28
C GLY A 173 -0.82 -21.64 -9.49
N ASP A 174 -2.07 -21.62 -9.92
CA ASP A 174 -2.96 -22.79 -9.94
C ASP A 174 -2.49 -23.88 -10.93
N ILE A 175 -1.82 -23.47 -12.01
CA ILE A 175 -1.29 -24.37 -13.05
C ILE A 175 0.04 -24.98 -12.62
N GLY A 176 0.76 -24.35 -11.68
CA GLY A 176 2.04 -24.81 -11.17
C GLY A 176 2.94 -23.68 -10.67
N ASN A 177 4.17 -24.05 -10.30
CA ASN A 177 5.16 -23.13 -9.76
C ASN A 177 6.25 -22.85 -10.80
N GLY A 178 6.65 -21.60 -10.94
CA GLY A 178 7.72 -21.16 -11.83
C GLY A 178 8.88 -20.54 -11.05
N SER A 179 10.13 -20.80 -11.46
CA SER A 179 11.27 -20.08 -10.91
C SER A 179 12.40 -19.94 -11.91
N VAL A 180 12.95 -18.73 -12.02
CA VAL A 180 14.13 -18.41 -12.83
C VAL A 180 15.18 -17.78 -11.92
N THR A 181 16.41 -18.31 -11.96
CA THR A 181 17.54 -17.77 -11.16
C THR A 181 18.62 -17.25 -12.10
N LEU A 182 19.01 -16.00 -11.90
CA LEU A 182 20.10 -15.34 -12.61
C LEU A 182 21.28 -15.15 -11.66
N ARG A 183 22.48 -15.51 -12.12
CA ARG A 183 23.73 -15.32 -11.40
C ARG A 183 24.53 -14.18 -12.00
N GLN A 184 25.29 -13.49 -11.16
CA GLN A 184 26.21 -12.45 -11.59
C GLN A 184 27.23 -13.04 -12.57
N HIS A 185 27.37 -12.41 -13.73
CA HIS A 185 28.36 -12.77 -14.73
C HIS A 185 28.67 -11.57 -15.62
N SER A 186 29.93 -11.45 -16.02
CA SER A 186 30.44 -10.38 -16.87
C SER A 186 30.89 -10.94 -18.20
N ASN A 187 30.33 -10.42 -19.29
CA ASN A 187 30.68 -10.81 -20.66
C ASN A 187 31.59 -9.74 -21.29
N VAL A 188 32.86 -10.08 -21.51
CA VAL A 188 33.89 -9.15 -22.02
C VAL A 188 33.62 -8.73 -23.47
N ASP A 189 33.10 -9.64 -24.30
CA ASP A 189 32.85 -9.38 -25.72
C ASP A 189 31.55 -8.59 -25.93
N LYS A 190 30.59 -8.73 -25.00
CA LYS A 190 29.29 -8.07 -25.06
C LYS A 190 28.86 -7.56 -23.68
N PRO A 191 29.33 -6.37 -23.26
CA PRO A 191 29.06 -5.84 -21.93
C PRO A 191 27.56 -5.70 -21.63
N ASN A 192 26.74 -5.41 -22.64
CA ASN A 192 25.28 -5.29 -22.53
C ASN A 192 24.56 -6.59 -22.16
N GLU A 193 25.21 -7.76 -22.30
CA GLU A 193 24.65 -9.06 -21.90
C GLU A 193 25.02 -9.43 -20.44
N SER A 194 25.84 -8.62 -19.77
CA SER A 194 26.28 -8.87 -18.39
C SER A 194 25.17 -8.67 -17.36
N ILE A 195 25.27 -9.40 -16.25
CA ILE A 195 24.41 -9.25 -15.08
C ILE A 195 25.28 -8.84 -13.90
N GLU A 196 25.02 -7.66 -13.36
CA GLU A 196 25.69 -7.12 -12.18
C GLU A 196 24.70 -7.09 -11.03
N ILE A 197 25.13 -7.58 -9.86
CA ILE A 197 24.30 -7.63 -8.66
C ILE A 197 25.11 -7.00 -7.54
N GLU A 198 24.73 -5.80 -7.14
CA GLU A 198 25.25 -5.13 -5.96
C GLU A 198 24.31 -5.43 -4.80
N LEU A 199 24.78 -6.22 -3.84
CA LEU A 199 23.98 -6.65 -2.70
C LEU A 199 24.56 -6.07 -1.42
N SER A 200 23.83 -5.13 -0.81
CA SER A 200 24.09 -4.63 0.54
C SER A 200 23.50 -5.58 1.59
N GLU A 201 22.25 -6.02 1.40
CA GLU A 201 21.59 -7.03 2.23
C GLU A 201 20.62 -7.90 1.41
N PRO A 202 20.41 -9.18 1.80
CA PRO A 202 19.41 -10.03 1.13
C PRO A 202 18.01 -9.42 1.22
N VAL A 203 17.30 -9.39 0.10
CA VAL A 203 15.97 -8.77 -0.02
C VAL A 203 15.05 -9.67 -0.84
N GLN A 204 13.85 -9.91 -0.31
CA GLN A 204 12.84 -10.73 -0.96
C GLN A 204 11.50 -10.00 -0.88
N LEU A 205 10.95 -9.65 -2.03
CA LEU A 205 9.72 -8.86 -2.14
C LEU A 205 8.82 -9.40 -3.24
N THR A 206 7.51 -9.24 -3.06
CA THR A 206 6.49 -9.72 -3.99
C THR A 206 5.81 -8.54 -4.67
N PHE A 207 5.67 -8.63 -5.99
CA PHE A 207 5.11 -7.58 -6.85
C PHE A 207 4.10 -8.15 -7.85
N SER A 208 3.23 -7.30 -8.39
CA SER A 208 2.30 -7.69 -9.45
C SER A 208 3.00 -7.75 -10.81
N LEU A 209 2.90 -8.90 -11.47
CA LEU A 209 3.51 -9.15 -12.79
C LEU A 209 2.91 -8.26 -13.88
N LYS A 210 1.63 -7.87 -13.75
CA LYS A 210 0.96 -6.97 -14.69
C LYS A 210 1.70 -5.64 -14.85
N TYR A 211 2.17 -5.04 -13.75
CA TYR A 211 2.93 -3.79 -13.81
C TYR A 211 4.34 -4.01 -14.37
N LEU A 212 5.01 -5.08 -13.95
CA LEU A 212 6.37 -5.37 -14.44
C LEU A 212 6.39 -5.61 -15.96
N VAL A 213 5.40 -6.33 -16.49
CA VAL A 213 5.25 -6.51 -17.95
C VAL A 213 4.99 -5.18 -18.67
N ASN A 214 4.24 -4.27 -18.06
CA ASN A 214 4.08 -2.91 -18.59
C ASN A 214 5.41 -2.13 -18.59
N PHE A 215 6.19 -2.18 -17.50
CA PHE A 215 7.50 -1.51 -17.42
C PHE A 215 8.47 -2.04 -18.49
N CYS A 216 8.39 -3.34 -18.81
CA CYS A 216 9.17 -3.99 -19.87
C CYS A 216 8.90 -3.47 -21.29
N LYS A 217 7.90 -2.60 -21.51
CA LYS A 217 7.72 -1.89 -22.80
C LYS A 217 8.85 -0.88 -23.04
N ALA A 218 9.48 -0.38 -21.97
CA ALA A 218 10.65 0.48 -22.04
C ALA A 218 11.93 -0.23 -22.52
N SER A 219 11.95 -1.56 -22.69
CA SER A 219 13.14 -2.28 -23.19
C SER A 219 13.60 -1.86 -24.60
N ALA A 220 12.79 -1.10 -25.36
CA ALA A 220 13.20 -0.51 -26.64
C ALA A 220 14.09 0.74 -26.48
N LEU A 221 14.12 1.33 -25.28
CA LEU A 221 14.86 2.55 -24.94
C LEU A 221 16.28 2.27 -24.47
N SER A 222 16.48 1.16 -23.76
CA SER A 222 17.78 0.79 -23.20
C SER A 222 17.98 -0.72 -23.29
N ASN A 223 19.21 -1.14 -23.58
CA ASN A 223 19.57 -2.56 -23.67
C ASN A 223 19.67 -3.22 -22.28
N GLN A 224 19.86 -2.41 -21.23
CA GLN A 224 19.89 -2.85 -19.84
C GLN A 224 18.76 -2.23 -19.03
N VAL A 225 18.36 -2.93 -17.99
CA VAL A 225 17.41 -2.46 -16.98
C VAL A 225 18.06 -2.58 -15.61
N LYS A 226 17.90 -1.55 -14.80
CA LYS A 226 18.37 -1.51 -13.42
C LYS A 226 17.18 -1.69 -12.49
N ILE A 227 17.20 -2.75 -11.69
CA ILE A 227 16.17 -3.09 -10.71
C ILE A 227 16.74 -2.85 -9.33
N CYS A 228 16.13 -1.95 -8.57
CA CYS A 228 16.57 -1.64 -7.21
C CYS A 228 15.49 -2.05 -6.21
N LEU A 229 15.86 -2.92 -5.29
CA LEU A 229 14.99 -3.53 -4.28
C LEU A 229 15.42 -3.08 -2.89
N SER A 230 14.45 -2.78 -2.06
CA SER A 230 14.65 -2.61 -0.63
C SER A 230 13.32 -2.90 0.06
N ASN A 231 13.35 -3.47 1.26
CA ASN A 231 12.11 -3.83 1.97
C ASN A 231 11.23 -2.61 2.31
N GLU A 232 11.81 -1.41 2.24
CA GLU A 232 11.30 -0.18 2.85
C GLU A 232 11.08 0.94 1.83
N VAL A 233 11.36 0.71 0.54
CA VAL A 233 10.99 1.64 -0.54
C VAL A 233 10.36 0.90 -1.71
N PRO A 234 9.51 1.57 -2.51
CA PRO A 234 8.97 0.99 -3.73
C PRO A 234 10.09 0.41 -4.60
N LEU A 235 9.79 -0.70 -5.28
CA LEU A 235 10.67 -1.25 -6.30
C LEU A 235 10.94 -0.19 -7.36
N LEU A 236 12.21 0.10 -7.62
CA LEU A 236 12.62 0.95 -8.73
C LEU A 236 13.03 0.09 -9.92
N VAL A 237 12.43 0.35 -11.08
CA VAL A 237 12.86 -0.17 -12.38
C VAL A 237 13.29 1.01 -13.26
N GLU A 238 14.57 1.12 -13.54
CA GLU A 238 15.17 2.22 -14.29
C GLU A 238 15.71 1.76 -15.64
N TYR A 239 15.40 2.54 -16.68
CA TYR A 239 15.98 2.45 -18.01
C TYR A 239 16.76 3.74 -18.29
N THR A 240 18.09 3.63 -18.38
CA THR A 240 18.97 4.76 -18.68
C THR A 240 18.92 5.11 -20.16
N LEU A 241 18.81 6.40 -20.47
CA LEU A 241 18.80 6.99 -21.81
C LEU A 241 20.10 7.78 -22.05
N ALA A 242 20.30 8.27 -23.27
CA ALA A 242 21.45 9.11 -23.59
C ALA A 242 21.50 10.41 -22.76
N GLY A 243 22.70 10.95 -22.52
CA GLY A 243 22.88 12.24 -21.84
C GLY A 243 22.42 12.27 -20.38
N SER A 244 22.60 11.18 -19.63
CA SER A 244 22.12 11.03 -18.24
C SER A 244 20.60 11.19 -18.07
N SER A 245 19.84 11.05 -19.16
CA SER A 245 18.38 11.00 -19.14
C SER A 245 17.91 9.63 -18.65
N TYR A 246 16.68 9.53 -18.15
CA TYR A 246 16.16 8.26 -17.62
C TYR A 246 14.64 8.13 -17.75
N LEU A 247 14.20 6.88 -17.69
CA LEU A 247 12.81 6.50 -17.43
C LEU A 247 12.78 5.54 -16.24
N ARG A 248 12.12 5.95 -15.16
CA ARG A 248 12.03 5.24 -13.89
C ARG A 248 10.58 4.87 -13.60
N PHE A 249 10.38 3.65 -13.11
CA PHE A 249 9.11 3.16 -12.61
C PHE A 249 9.24 2.76 -11.14
N TYR A 250 8.27 3.13 -10.32
CA TYR A 250 8.20 2.76 -8.90
C TYR A 250 6.96 1.90 -8.63
N LEU A 251 7.06 0.88 -7.75
CA LEU A 251 5.95 -0.03 -7.44
C LEU A 251 5.90 -0.40 -5.93
N ALA A 252 4.75 -0.18 -5.27
CA ALA A 252 4.58 -0.32 -3.81
C ALA A 252 4.16 -1.74 -3.32
N PRO A 253 4.48 -2.12 -2.06
CA PRO A 253 4.02 -3.36 -1.39
C PRO A 253 2.68 -3.21 -0.63
N LYS A 254 2.06 -4.29 -0.12
CA LYS A 254 0.75 -4.29 0.60
C LYS A 254 0.85 -4.87 2.04
N ILE A 255 0.35 -4.23 3.12
CA ILE A 255 0.37 -4.75 4.54
C ILE A 255 -0.93 -5.49 4.95
N ALA A 256 -2.07 -4.81 5.09
CA ALA A 256 -3.32 -5.44 5.55
C ALA A 256 -3.79 -6.57 4.61
N VAL A 257 -3.70 -6.30 3.30
CA VAL A 257 -3.98 -7.30 2.25
C VAL A 257 -3.02 -8.49 2.38
N PHE A 258 -1.73 -8.25 2.65
CA PHE A 258 -0.77 -9.32 2.85
C PHE A 258 -1.08 -10.15 4.09
N SER A 259 -1.41 -9.52 5.23
CA SER A 259 -1.81 -10.24 6.44
C SER A 259 -3.02 -11.15 6.18
N LEU A 260 -4.06 -10.66 5.50
CA LEU A 260 -5.24 -11.44 5.15
C LEU A 260 -4.92 -12.59 4.19
N GLN A 261 -4.22 -12.31 3.09
CA GLN A 261 -3.82 -13.32 2.09
C GLN A 261 -2.87 -14.36 2.68
N SER A 262 -1.97 -13.95 3.58
CA SER A 262 -1.04 -14.85 4.26
C SER A 262 -1.72 -15.93 5.09
N LEU A 263 -2.94 -15.65 5.55
CA LEU A 263 -3.80 -16.55 6.31
C LEU A 263 -4.85 -17.28 5.46
N GLY A 264 -4.77 -17.15 4.13
CA GLY A 264 -5.60 -17.89 3.17
C GLY A 264 -6.91 -17.21 2.79
N CYS A 265 -7.04 -15.89 2.98
CA CYS A 265 -8.19 -15.15 2.48
C CYS A 265 -7.98 -14.67 1.04
N ASP A 266 -9.00 -14.82 0.20
CA ASP A 266 -9.13 -14.05 -1.03
C ASP A 266 -9.56 -12.62 -0.68
N VAL A 267 -8.84 -11.62 -1.21
CA VAL A 267 -9.00 -10.22 -0.78
C VAL A 267 -9.26 -9.32 -1.99
N ALA A 268 -10.45 -8.75 -2.03
CA ALA A 268 -10.74 -7.59 -2.86
C ALA A 268 -10.38 -6.31 -2.09
N ALA A 269 -9.34 -5.60 -2.54
CA ALA A 269 -8.89 -4.37 -1.90
C ALA A 269 -9.52 -3.15 -2.57
N LEU A 270 -10.17 -2.29 -1.78
CA LEU A 270 -10.64 -0.97 -2.18
C LEU A 270 -9.85 0.06 -1.36
N ASN A 271 -8.89 0.73 -2.00
CA ASN A 271 -8.08 1.74 -1.34
C ASN A 271 -8.88 3.05 -1.23
N THR A 272 -8.96 3.63 -0.03
CA THR A 272 -9.64 4.91 0.24
C THR A 272 -8.69 6.10 0.18
N VAL A 273 -7.40 5.82 0.34
CA VAL A 273 -6.28 6.74 0.10
C VAL A 273 -5.20 5.98 -0.64
N GLN A 274 -4.43 6.70 -1.43
CA GLN A 274 -3.22 6.18 -2.03
C GLN A 274 -2.08 7.16 -1.77
N PHE A 275 -1.30 6.90 -0.72
CA PHE A 275 -0.15 7.71 -0.34
C PHE A 275 1.17 7.02 -0.69
N SER A 276 2.23 7.81 -0.95
CA SER A 276 3.58 7.35 -1.26
C SER A 276 4.21 6.48 -0.16
N ASN A 277 3.85 6.77 1.10
CA ASN A 277 4.32 6.10 2.30
C ASN A 277 3.32 6.39 3.45
N HIS A 278 3.47 5.69 4.57
CA HIS A 278 2.67 6.00 5.75
C HIS A 278 3.03 7.39 6.31
N THR A 279 2.12 8.02 7.03
CA THR A 279 2.28 9.40 7.54
C THR A 279 3.40 9.56 8.57
N GLY A 280 3.84 8.48 9.23
CA GLY A 280 4.96 8.46 10.17
C GLY A 280 6.32 8.96 9.63
N TYR A 281 6.52 9.02 8.31
CA TYR A 281 7.71 9.66 7.70
C TYR A 281 7.64 11.19 7.69
N ARG A 282 6.52 11.79 8.12
CA ARG A 282 6.24 13.24 8.18
C ARG A 282 6.19 13.97 6.83
N GLN A 283 6.58 13.31 5.75
CA GLN A 283 6.42 13.76 4.38
C GLN A 283 5.80 12.62 3.59
N TRP A 284 4.70 12.90 2.91
CA TRP A 284 4.02 11.98 2.02
C TRP A 284 3.18 12.78 1.04
N THR A 285 2.89 12.18 -0.11
CA THR A 285 2.05 12.75 -1.17
C THR A 285 1.13 11.66 -1.70
N GLY A 286 0.10 12.04 -2.45
CA GLY A 286 -0.84 11.10 -3.04
C GLY A 286 -2.29 11.54 -2.89
N SER A 287 -3.21 10.69 -3.36
CA SER A 287 -4.61 11.06 -3.54
C SER A 287 -5.54 10.43 -2.49
N ARG A 288 -6.72 11.05 -2.34
CA ARG A 288 -7.84 10.50 -1.58
C ARG A 288 -8.91 10.10 -2.59
N VAL A 289 -9.46 8.91 -2.45
CA VAL A 289 -10.50 8.42 -3.36
C VAL A 289 -11.83 9.10 -3.00
N SER A 290 -12.53 9.59 -4.03
CA SER A 290 -13.81 10.27 -3.85
C SER A 290 -14.95 9.32 -3.49
N ALA A 291 -16.01 9.84 -2.89
CA ALA A 291 -17.20 9.05 -2.55
C ALA A 291 -17.87 8.43 -3.79
N GLU A 292 -17.84 9.14 -4.92
CA GLU A 292 -18.38 8.68 -6.20
C GLU A 292 -17.58 7.49 -6.73
N GLU A 293 -16.25 7.57 -6.75
CA GLU A 293 -15.38 6.48 -7.18
C GLU A 293 -15.55 5.23 -6.31
N ILE A 294 -15.61 5.38 -4.99
CA ILE A 294 -15.89 4.26 -4.06
C ILE A 294 -17.22 3.59 -4.42
N THR A 295 -18.24 4.40 -4.66
CA THR A 295 -19.58 3.93 -4.99
C THR A 295 -19.60 3.21 -6.34
N ASP A 296 -18.90 3.75 -7.34
CA ASP A 296 -18.88 3.19 -8.70
C ASP A 296 -18.06 1.91 -8.79
N LEU A 297 -16.95 1.79 -8.07
CA LEU A 297 -16.22 0.54 -7.91
C LEU A 297 -17.11 -0.55 -7.31
N TYR A 298 -17.84 -0.24 -6.25
CA TYR A 298 -18.75 -1.20 -5.64
C TYR A 298 -19.91 -1.57 -6.57
N LYS A 299 -20.50 -0.60 -7.28
CA LYS A 299 -21.50 -0.89 -8.33
C LYS A 299 -20.93 -1.85 -9.38
N GLY A 300 -19.70 -1.64 -9.84
CA GLY A 300 -19.03 -2.53 -10.79
C GLY A 300 -18.90 -3.97 -10.27
N LEU A 301 -18.56 -4.15 -8.99
CA LEU A 301 -18.53 -5.47 -8.34
C LEU A 301 -19.92 -6.11 -8.32
N THR A 302 -20.94 -5.36 -7.88
CA THR A 302 -22.31 -5.88 -7.81
C THR A 302 -22.90 -6.27 -9.18
N GLN A 303 -22.62 -5.49 -10.23
CA GLN A 303 -23.06 -5.80 -11.59
C GLN A 303 -22.41 -7.06 -12.15
N SER A 304 -21.23 -7.40 -11.64
CA SER A 304 -20.47 -8.59 -12.01
C SER A 304 -20.74 -9.78 -11.10
N TYR A 305 -21.63 -9.65 -10.11
CA TYR A 305 -21.90 -10.67 -9.07
C TYR A 305 -20.64 -11.03 -8.26
N LEU A 306 -19.78 -10.03 -7.99
CA LEU A 306 -18.53 -10.15 -7.23
C LEU A 306 -18.62 -9.52 -5.83
N ASP A 307 -19.83 -9.50 -5.28
CA ASP A 307 -20.20 -8.86 -4.02
C ASP A 307 -20.62 -9.87 -2.95
N ASP A 308 -20.23 -11.14 -3.10
CA ASP A 308 -20.49 -12.25 -2.19
C ASP A 308 -19.44 -12.38 -1.07
N PHE A 309 -19.09 -11.25 -0.45
CA PHE A 309 -18.09 -11.22 0.61
C PHE A 309 -18.61 -11.83 1.93
N ASP A 310 -17.77 -12.65 2.57
CA ASP A 310 -18.04 -13.18 3.92
C ASP A 310 -17.68 -12.18 5.03
N MET A 311 -16.72 -11.28 4.77
CA MET A 311 -16.19 -10.36 5.76
C MET A 311 -15.76 -9.06 5.09
N MET A 312 -15.83 -7.96 5.83
CA MET A 312 -15.29 -6.66 5.42
C MET A 312 -14.41 -6.10 6.52
N LEU A 313 -13.26 -5.55 6.14
CA LEU A 313 -12.42 -4.71 7.00
C LEU A 313 -12.44 -3.29 6.44
N SER A 314 -12.86 -2.32 7.24
CA SER A 314 -12.69 -0.90 6.93
C SER A 314 -11.71 -0.28 7.90
N GLY A 315 -10.75 0.49 7.38
CA GLY A 315 -9.77 1.23 8.16
C GLY A 315 -9.83 2.73 7.89
N TYR A 316 -8.67 3.35 7.74
CA TYR A 316 -8.52 4.80 7.56
C TYR A 316 -9.29 5.38 6.36
N VAL A 317 -10.20 6.31 6.62
CA VAL A 317 -10.91 7.10 5.60
C VAL A 317 -10.91 8.59 6.00
N PRO A 318 -10.15 9.46 5.33
CA PRO A 318 -9.90 10.81 5.81
C PRO A 318 -11.02 11.83 5.57
N GLY A 319 -12.09 11.46 4.86
CA GLY A 319 -13.14 12.38 4.44
C GLY A 319 -14.54 11.81 4.69
N ALA A 320 -15.43 12.65 5.21
CA ALA A 320 -16.79 12.26 5.59
C ALA A 320 -17.60 11.67 4.42
N PRO A 321 -17.63 12.26 3.21
CA PRO A 321 -18.37 11.68 2.08
C PRO A 321 -17.87 10.30 1.66
N ALA A 322 -16.54 10.11 1.65
CA ALA A 322 -15.93 8.82 1.32
C ALA A 322 -16.26 7.77 2.37
N LEU A 323 -16.26 8.13 3.65
CA LEU A 323 -16.64 7.24 4.74
C LEU A 323 -18.13 6.87 4.69
N GLU A 324 -19.00 7.80 4.33
CA GLU A 324 -20.43 7.51 4.10
C GLU A 324 -20.63 6.49 2.98
N ALA A 325 -19.85 6.58 1.89
CA ALA A 325 -19.87 5.62 0.80
C ALA A 325 -19.39 4.23 1.26
N VAL A 326 -18.28 4.14 2.00
CA VAL A 326 -17.81 2.88 2.61
C VAL A 326 -18.88 2.29 3.54
N GLY A 327 -19.53 3.11 4.35
CA GLY A 327 -20.63 2.68 5.21
C GLY A 327 -21.88 2.24 4.43
N ALA A 328 -22.13 2.77 3.24
CA ALA A 328 -23.18 2.28 2.35
C ALA A 328 -22.89 0.86 1.85
N ILE A 329 -21.62 0.57 1.48
CA ILE A 329 -21.18 -0.78 1.10
C ILE A 329 -21.43 -1.77 2.24
N ALA A 330 -20.94 -1.46 3.44
CA ALA A 330 -21.10 -2.34 4.60
C ALA A 330 -22.58 -2.64 4.92
N ARG A 331 -23.45 -1.62 4.83
CA ARG A 331 -24.90 -1.78 5.06
C ARG A 331 -25.56 -2.62 3.97
N ASP A 332 -25.16 -2.46 2.72
CA ASP A 332 -25.68 -3.27 1.62
C ASP A 332 -25.31 -4.75 1.77
N LEU A 333 -24.04 -5.04 2.05
CA LEU A 333 -23.56 -6.41 2.32
C LEU A 333 -24.27 -7.03 3.53
N LYS A 334 -24.42 -6.27 4.63
CA LYS A 334 -25.16 -6.71 5.82
C LYS A 334 -26.64 -6.96 5.52
N ASN A 335 -27.27 -6.13 4.68
CA ASN A 335 -28.65 -6.34 4.23
C ASN A 335 -28.80 -7.62 3.40
N LYS A 336 -27.87 -7.91 2.49
CA LYS A 336 -27.84 -9.16 1.70
C LYS A 336 -27.68 -10.40 2.59
N ALA A 337 -26.89 -10.30 3.65
CA ALA A 337 -26.67 -11.37 4.61
C ALA A 337 -27.84 -11.66 5.55
N LYS A 338 -28.89 -10.82 5.60
CA LYS A 338 -30.05 -11.02 6.51
C LYS A 338 -30.74 -12.38 6.37
N ALA A 339 -30.74 -12.95 5.16
CA ALA A 339 -31.34 -14.26 4.90
C ALA A 339 -30.54 -15.42 5.50
N LYS A 340 -29.25 -15.20 5.80
CA LYS A 340 -28.33 -16.19 6.38
C LYS A 340 -27.49 -15.53 7.48
N PRO A 341 -28.05 -15.35 8.69
CA PRO A 341 -27.35 -14.70 9.78
C PRO A 341 -25.96 -15.32 10.04
N GLY A 342 -24.97 -14.45 10.30
CA GLY A 342 -23.58 -14.85 10.49
C GLY A 342 -22.78 -15.11 9.21
N SER A 343 -23.38 -14.98 8.01
CA SER A 343 -22.65 -15.15 6.74
C SER A 343 -21.84 -13.92 6.31
N PHE A 344 -22.06 -12.75 6.93
CA PHE A 344 -21.28 -11.55 6.71
C PHE A 344 -20.87 -10.96 8.06
N PHE A 345 -19.62 -10.50 8.17
CA PHE A 345 -19.08 -9.89 9.39
C PHE A 345 -18.23 -8.66 9.07
N TRP A 346 -18.60 -7.51 9.63
CA TRP A 346 -17.88 -6.26 9.43
C TRP A 346 -17.01 -5.89 10.63
N VAL A 347 -15.71 -5.79 10.38
CA VAL A 347 -14.71 -5.23 11.29
C VAL A 347 -14.45 -3.76 10.90
N LEU A 348 -14.75 -2.85 11.84
CA LEU A 348 -14.55 -1.42 11.71
C LEU A 348 -13.36 -0.97 12.56
N ASP A 349 -12.27 -0.59 11.91
CA ASP A 349 -11.17 0.16 12.53
C ASP A 349 -11.37 1.66 12.21
N PRO A 350 -11.72 2.50 13.19
CA PRO A 350 -12.13 3.87 12.91
C PRO A 350 -10.96 4.81 12.58
N VAL A 351 -9.71 4.47 12.90
CA VAL A 351 -8.46 5.24 12.60
C VAL A 351 -8.66 6.78 12.54
N MET A 352 -9.29 7.35 13.56
CA MET A 352 -9.63 8.78 13.62
C MET A 352 -8.47 9.63 14.16
N GLY A 353 -7.61 9.06 15.01
CA GLY A 353 -6.57 9.80 15.70
C GLY A 353 -5.92 9.02 16.83
N ASP A 354 -4.88 9.59 17.42
CA ASP A 354 -4.16 9.01 18.56
C ASP A 354 -3.54 10.13 19.41
N ASN A 355 -3.14 9.81 20.64
CA ASN A 355 -2.43 10.73 21.56
C ASN A 355 -3.12 12.11 21.71
N GLY A 356 -4.45 12.12 21.75
CA GLY A 356 -5.24 13.34 21.94
C GLY A 356 -5.46 14.18 20.67
N SER A 357 -5.01 13.71 19.50
CA SER A 357 -5.09 14.46 18.23
C SER A 357 -5.76 13.66 17.12
N LEU A 358 -6.63 14.31 16.34
CA LEU A 358 -7.27 13.73 15.16
C LEU A 358 -6.31 13.70 13.96
N TYR A 359 -6.33 12.60 13.20
CA TYR A 359 -5.70 12.48 11.88
C TYR A 359 -6.64 12.90 10.74
N VAL A 360 -7.94 12.80 10.99
CA VAL A 360 -9.01 13.08 10.03
C VAL A 360 -9.65 14.44 10.28
N ALA A 361 -10.45 14.91 9.32
CA ALA A 361 -11.23 16.13 9.50
C ALA A 361 -12.29 15.93 10.62
N PRO A 362 -12.61 16.97 11.42
CA PRO A 362 -13.53 16.83 12.56
C PRO A 362 -14.95 16.34 12.21
N ASP A 363 -15.38 16.57 10.97
CA ASP A 363 -16.68 16.14 10.42
C ASP A 363 -16.75 14.63 10.14
N VAL A 364 -15.61 13.93 10.15
CA VAL A 364 -15.55 12.46 10.01
C VAL A 364 -16.03 11.76 11.28
N VAL A 365 -15.81 12.35 12.46
CA VAL A 365 -16.17 11.73 13.76
C VAL A 365 -17.67 11.45 13.89
N PRO A 366 -18.59 12.39 13.57
CA PRO A 366 -20.02 12.11 13.53
C PRO A 366 -20.40 10.96 12.59
N VAL A 367 -19.71 10.82 11.45
CA VAL A 367 -19.98 9.75 10.49
C VAL A 367 -19.60 8.40 11.09
N TYR A 368 -18.40 8.26 11.68
CA TYR A 368 -18.02 7.03 12.40
C TYR A 368 -18.99 6.71 13.53
N LYS A 369 -19.44 7.71 14.31
CA LYS A 369 -20.47 7.51 15.35
C LYS A 369 -21.78 6.95 14.76
N SER A 370 -22.19 7.38 13.57
CA SER A 370 -23.41 6.86 12.92
C SER A 370 -23.22 5.46 12.33
N LEU A 371 -22.02 5.16 11.85
CA LEU A 371 -21.68 3.86 11.26
C LEU A 371 -21.42 2.77 12.30
N ALA A 372 -20.96 3.14 13.49
CA ALA A 372 -20.67 2.22 14.57
C ALA A 372 -21.86 1.31 14.92
N HIS A 373 -23.11 1.76 14.74
CA HIS A 373 -24.32 0.96 14.94
C HIS A 373 -24.42 -0.28 14.05
N TYR A 374 -23.72 -0.30 12.92
CA TYR A 374 -23.81 -1.38 11.94
C TYR A 374 -22.63 -2.35 12.02
N ALA A 375 -21.53 -1.98 12.69
CA ALA A 375 -20.34 -2.81 12.83
C ALA A 375 -20.61 -4.03 13.73
N ASP A 376 -20.01 -5.17 13.39
CA ASP A 376 -20.08 -6.38 14.22
C ASP A 376 -18.93 -6.39 15.23
N LEU A 377 -17.76 -5.88 14.83
CA LEU A 377 -16.60 -5.64 15.68
C LEU A 377 -16.03 -4.25 15.41
N ILE A 378 -15.77 -3.48 16.46
CA ILE A 378 -15.04 -2.20 16.37
C ILE A 378 -13.70 -2.29 17.11
N LEU A 379 -12.66 -1.66 16.55
CA LEU A 379 -11.27 -1.76 17.02
C LEU A 379 -10.63 -0.41 17.43
N PRO A 380 -11.29 0.46 18.22
CA PRO A 380 -10.75 1.77 18.53
C PRO A 380 -9.47 1.66 19.37
N ASN A 381 -8.57 2.62 19.26
CA ASN A 381 -7.57 2.85 20.32
C ASN A 381 -8.21 3.59 21.53
N GLN A 382 -7.42 3.87 22.58
CA GLN A 382 -7.93 4.58 23.77
C GLN A 382 -8.58 5.93 23.42
N PHE A 383 -7.92 6.78 22.63
CA PHE A 383 -8.41 8.11 22.29
C PHE A 383 -9.72 8.04 21.48
N GLU A 384 -9.79 7.12 20.53
CA GLU A 384 -10.99 6.89 19.72
C GLU A 384 -12.14 6.35 20.58
N ALA A 385 -11.86 5.49 21.55
CA ALA A 385 -12.85 5.00 22.49
C ALA A 385 -13.42 6.12 23.37
N GLU A 386 -12.59 7.08 23.81
CA GLU A 386 -13.07 8.29 24.50
C GLU A 386 -13.99 9.13 23.59
N LEU A 387 -13.60 9.34 22.32
CA LEU A 387 -14.42 10.08 21.35
C LEU A 387 -15.76 9.40 21.08
N LEU A 388 -15.79 8.07 20.93
CA LEU A 388 -17.00 7.31 20.66
C LEU A 388 -17.91 7.23 21.90
N SER A 389 -17.35 7.00 23.08
CA SER A 389 -18.11 6.85 24.32
C SER A 389 -18.50 8.17 24.98
N ASP A 390 -17.81 9.27 24.66
CA ASP A 390 -17.82 10.53 25.42
C ASP A 390 -17.40 10.33 26.90
N VAL A 391 -16.62 9.28 27.21
CA VAL A 391 -16.11 8.95 28.55
C VAL A 391 -14.59 9.06 28.57
N PRO A 392 -13.99 9.96 29.38
CA PRO A 392 -12.55 10.01 29.57
C PRO A 392 -12.00 8.73 30.22
N ILE A 393 -10.93 8.18 29.68
CA ILE A 393 -10.29 6.94 30.13
C ILE A 393 -9.01 7.28 30.91
N THR A 394 -9.04 7.02 32.21
CA THR A 394 -7.94 7.31 33.15
C THR A 394 -7.56 6.10 34.01
N ASP A 395 -8.44 5.12 34.11
CA ASP A 395 -8.28 3.89 34.88
C ASP A 395 -9.12 2.73 34.29
N MET A 396 -8.94 1.51 34.81
CA MET A 396 -9.68 0.33 34.31
C MET A 396 -11.19 0.44 34.50
N ALA A 397 -11.66 1.14 35.55
CA ALA A 397 -13.08 1.34 35.78
C ALA A 397 -13.70 2.27 34.73
N SER A 398 -12.97 3.30 34.29
CA SER A 398 -13.37 4.21 33.22
C SER A 398 -13.41 3.52 31.86
N ILE A 399 -12.50 2.57 31.59
CA ILE A 399 -12.59 1.68 30.42
C ILE A 399 -13.89 0.87 30.43
N GLY A 400 -14.22 0.23 31.56
CA GLY A 400 -15.47 -0.52 31.69
C GLY A 400 -16.70 0.35 31.41
N ARG A 401 -16.70 1.60 31.91
CA ARG A 401 -17.76 2.58 31.63
C ARG A 401 -17.82 2.98 30.15
N ALA A 402 -16.66 3.22 29.51
CA ALA A 402 -16.59 3.57 28.10
C ALA A 402 -17.13 2.43 27.20
N ILE A 403 -16.72 1.19 27.48
CA ILE A 403 -17.20 -0.02 26.80
C ILE A 403 -18.72 -0.16 26.98
N GLN A 404 -19.23 -0.05 28.21
CA GLN A 404 -20.67 -0.14 28.47
C GLN A 404 -21.45 0.97 27.76
N ALA A 405 -20.92 2.20 27.73
CA ALA A 405 -21.52 3.31 27.01
C ALA A 405 -21.60 3.02 25.50
N MET A 406 -20.54 2.47 24.91
CA MET A 406 -20.50 2.08 23.50
C MET A 406 -21.49 0.95 23.17
N HIS A 407 -21.53 -0.13 23.97
CA HIS A 407 -22.54 -1.20 23.81
C HIS A 407 -23.97 -0.64 23.93
N THR A 408 -24.21 0.27 24.88
CA THR A 408 -25.54 0.83 25.12
C THR A 408 -25.99 1.74 23.99
N ARG A 409 -25.13 2.67 23.58
CA ARG A 409 -25.42 3.71 22.58
C ARG A 409 -25.44 3.15 21.17
N TYR A 410 -24.49 2.29 20.84
CA TYR A 410 -24.28 1.82 19.48
C TYR A 410 -24.78 0.40 19.23
N LYS A 411 -25.10 -0.37 20.29
CA LYS A 411 -25.47 -1.80 20.16
C LYS A 411 -24.42 -2.64 19.43
N ILE A 412 -23.15 -2.22 19.54
CA ILE A 412 -22.02 -2.92 18.94
C ILE A 412 -21.89 -4.29 19.62
N PRO A 413 -21.85 -5.39 18.87
CA PRO A 413 -21.72 -6.74 19.43
C PRO A 413 -20.37 -6.97 20.11
N HIS A 414 -19.29 -6.61 19.43
CA HIS A 414 -17.93 -6.83 19.89
C HIS A 414 -17.10 -5.53 19.85
N ILE A 415 -16.38 -5.25 20.94
CA ILE A 415 -15.50 -4.10 21.05
C ILE A 415 -14.12 -4.60 21.47
N VAL A 416 -13.06 -4.12 20.83
CA VAL A 416 -11.69 -4.32 21.30
C VAL A 416 -10.97 -2.98 21.30
N ILE A 417 -10.70 -2.46 22.50
CA ILE A 417 -9.89 -1.26 22.67
C ILE A 417 -8.42 -1.65 22.59
N THR A 418 -7.73 -1.11 21.60
CA THR A 418 -6.31 -1.36 21.33
C THR A 418 -5.42 -0.40 22.14
N SER A 419 -4.22 -0.88 22.49
CA SER A 419 -3.11 -0.05 23.00
C SER A 419 -3.43 0.82 24.24
N VAL A 420 -4.00 0.24 25.28
CA VAL A 420 -4.25 0.93 26.56
C VAL A 420 -2.98 0.91 27.41
N SER A 421 -2.52 2.09 27.87
CA SER A 421 -1.42 2.22 28.84
C SER A 421 -1.93 2.84 30.14
N ILE A 422 -2.31 1.97 31.09
CA ILE A 422 -2.75 2.39 32.42
C ILE A 422 -1.80 1.80 33.46
N PRO A 423 -1.12 2.64 34.28
CA PRO A 423 -0.29 2.17 35.38
C PRO A 423 -1.10 1.31 36.35
N HIS A 424 -0.61 0.12 36.67
CA HIS A 424 -1.24 -0.77 37.64
C HIS A 424 -0.16 -1.45 38.51
N PRO A 425 -0.35 -1.59 39.84
CA PRO A 425 0.65 -2.18 40.73
C PRO A 425 1.06 -3.61 40.35
N ASP A 426 0.12 -4.39 39.80
CA ASP A 426 0.33 -5.79 39.41
C ASP A 426 0.83 -5.97 37.97
N HIS A 427 1.08 -4.88 37.23
CA HIS A 427 1.57 -4.94 35.86
C HIS A 427 3.07 -4.57 35.78
N PRO A 428 3.82 -5.06 34.77
CA PRO A 428 5.17 -4.59 34.52
C PRO A 428 5.23 -3.08 34.33
N THR A 429 6.34 -2.45 34.74
CA THR A 429 6.55 -0.99 34.72
C THR A 429 6.32 -0.37 33.33
N ALA A 430 6.57 -1.11 32.25
CA ALA A 430 6.23 -0.74 30.89
C ALA A 430 5.36 -1.86 30.27
N SER A 431 4.04 -1.69 30.35
CA SER A 431 3.07 -2.66 29.83
C SER A 431 1.94 -1.96 29.08
N LEU A 432 1.39 -2.69 28.12
CA LEU A 432 0.19 -2.31 27.39
C LEU A 432 -0.89 -3.35 27.63
N SER A 433 -2.14 -2.93 27.45
CA SER A 433 -3.30 -3.80 27.54
C SER A 433 -4.16 -3.67 26.31
N VAL A 434 -4.75 -4.79 25.89
CA VAL A 434 -5.93 -4.81 25.03
C VAL A 434 -7.11 -5.18 25.89
N VAL A 435 -8.22 -4.45 25.76
CA VAL A 435 -9.44 -4.72 26.51
C VAL A 435 -10.56 -5.01 25.51
N GLY A 436 -11.09 -6.22 25.56
CA GLY A 436 -12.18 -6.64 24.69
C GLY A 436 -13.48 -6.85 25.45
N SER A 437 -14.61 -6.77 24.77
CA SER A 437 -15.93 -7.07 25.34
C SER A 437 -16.89 -7.58 24.27
N THR A 438 -17.68 -8.59 24.64
CA THR A 438 -18.84 -9.04 23.88
C THR A 438 -20.11 -8.71 24.65
N ILE A 439 -21.10 -8.13 23.98
CA ILE A 439 -22.38 -7.77 24.58
C ILE A 439 -23.16 -9.03 25.04
N THR A 440 -23.93 -8.93 26.12
CA THR A 440 -24.95 -9.91 26.51
C THR A 440 -26.32 -9.56 25.93
N SER A 441 -27.27 -10.48 26.03
CA SER A 441 -28.65 -10.24 25.57
C SER A 441 -29.35 -9.06 26.26
N ASP A 442 -28.99 -8.73 27.50
CA ASP A 442 -29.50 -7.57 28.24
C ASP A 442 -28.72 -6.26 27.96
N GLY A 443 -27.68 -6.31 27.13
CA GLY A 443 -26.86 -5.16 26.76
C GLY A 443 -25.69 -4.87 27.70
N SER A 444 -25.43 -5.73 28.69
CA SER A 444 -24.26 -5.61 29.57
C SER A 444 -22.95 -6.01 28.88
N ALA A 445 -21.84 -5.45 29.36
CA ALA A 445 -20.49 -5.75 28.86
C ALA A 445 -19.92 -7.03 29.52
N ARG A 446 -19.46 -8.00 28.71
CA ARG A 446 -18.59 -9.10 29.17
C ARG A 446 -17.15 -8.80 28.79
N ALA A 447 -16.49 -8.02 29.63
CA ALA A 447 -15.15 -7.51 29.35
C ALA A 447 -14.03 -8.44 29.84
N PHE A 448 -12.97 -8.51 29.04
CA PHE A 448 -11.71 -9.16 29.39
C PHE A 448 -10.55 -8.21 29.06
N LYS A 449 -9.41 -8.42 29.70
CA LYS A 449 -8.15 -7.75 29.39
C LYS A 449 -7.04 -8.74 29.10
N ILE A 450 -6.13 -8.38 28.20
CA ILE A 450 -4.87 -9.08 27.97
C ILE A 450 -3.75 -8.08 28.20
N VAL A 451 -2.84 -8.39 29.12
CA VAL A 451 -1.69 -7.54 29.49
C VAL A 451 -0.44 -8.13 28.86
N PHE A 452 0.37 -7.31 28.21
CA PHE A 452 1.62 -7.71 27.58
C PHE A 452 2.68 -6.61 27.75
N PRO A 453 3.98 -6.96 27.71
CA PRO A 453 5.04 -5.97 27.88
C PRO A 453 5.06 -4.98 26.70
N ALA A 454 5.25 -3.70 27.01
CA ALA A 454 5.46 -2.69 25.99
C ALA A 454 6.85 -2.88 25.36
N ILE A 455 6.93 -2.82 24.03
CA ILE A 455 8.20 -2.80 23.31
C ILE A 455 8.54 -1.33 23.08
N ASP A 456 9.69 -0.89 23.59
CA ASP A 456 10.15 0.51 23.46
C ASP A 456 10.65 0.79 22.03
N CYS A 457 9.69 0.85 21.11
CA CYS A 457 9.90 1.12 19.70
C CYS A 457 8.59 1.64 19.08
N TYR A 458 8.68 2.69 18.28
CA TYR A 458 7.56 3.17 17.48
C TYR A 458 7.46 2.36 16.20
N PHE A 459 6.34 1.69 15.96
CA PHE A 459 6.11 0.87 14.76
C PHE A 459 4.93 1.44 13.96
N CYS A 460 5.03 1.39 12.64
CA CYS A 460 3.96 1.81 11.74
C CYS A 460 3.15 0.62 11.24
N GLY A 461 1.85 0.81 11.02
CA GLY A 461 0.96 -0.24 10.50
C GLY A 461 0.58 -1.33 11.52
N THR A 462 0.85 -1.12 12.81
CA THR A 462 0.45 -2.06 13.87
C THR A 462 -1.06 -2.17 14.02
N GLY A 463 -1.79 -1.06 13.86
CA GLY A 463 -3.26 -1.05 13.79
C GLY A 463 -3.77 -1.87 12.61
N ASP A 464 -3.26 -1.61 11.40
CA ASP A 464 -3.61 -2.35 10.18
C ASP A 464 -3.37 -3.86 10.33
N MET A 465 -2.22 -4.22 10.91
CA MET A 465 -1.87 -5.62 11.21
C MET A 465 -2.84 -6.22 12.24
N PHE A 466 -3.12 -5.51 13.34
CA PHE A 466 -4.05 -5.97 14.38
C PHE A 466 -5.44 -6.22 13.77
N ALA A 467 -5.96 -5.25 13.01
CA ALA A 467 -7.27 -5.32 12.41
C ALA A 467 -7.38 -6.45 11.38
N ALA A 468 -6.40 -6.59 10.48
CA ALA A 468 -6.34 -7.68 9.51
C ALA A 468 -6.27 -9.06 10.18
N LEU A 469 -5.45 -9.21 11.23
CA LEU A 469 -5.38 -10.47 11.96
C LEU A 469 -6.69 -10.75 12.72
N MET A 470 -7.33 -9.73 13.31
CA MET A 470 -8.60 -9.90 14.03
C MET A 470 -9.70 -10.45 13.14
N VAL A 471 -9.81 -10.00 11.89
CA VAL A 471 -10.77 -10.54 10.89
C VAL A 471 -10.66 -12.08 10.83
N VAL A 472 -9.45 -12.59 10.57
CA VAL A 472 -9.27 -14.03 10.36
C VAL A 472 -9.33 -14.81 11.68
N ARG A 473 -8.71 -14.28 12.74
CA ARG A 473 -8.65 -14.95 14.05
C ARG A 473 -10.01 -15.03 14.72
N MET A 474 -10.87 -14.03 14.53
CA MET A 474 -12.26 -14.07 15.00
C MET A 474 -13.03 -15.22 14.32
N ARG A 475 -12.99 -15.31 12.98
CA ARG A 475 -13.65 -16.40 12.24
C ARG A 475 -13.15 -17.78 12.67
N GLN A 476 -11.84 -17.95 12.83
CA GLN A 476 -11.25 -19.21 13.31
C GLN A 476 -11.69 -19.57 14.74
N ALA A 477 -11.77 -18.59 15.64
CA ALA A 477 -12.22 -18.82 17.01
C ALA A 477 -13.70 -19.19 17.05
N VAL A 478 -14.54 -18.56 16.23
CA VAL A 478 -15.96 -18.88 16.08
C VAL A 478 -16.17 -20.28 15.51
N HIS A 479 -15.38 -20.66 14.50
CA HIS A 479 -15.41 -22.03 13.92
C HIS A 479 -15.03 -23.09 14.95
N ALA A 480 -13.97 -22.83 15.73
CA ALA A 480 -13.52 -23.74 16.80
C ALA A 480 -14.59 -23.89 17.89
N ALA A 481 -15.21 -22.79 18.33
CA ALA A 481 -16.29 -22.82 19.30
C ALA A 481 -17.53 -23.56 18.77
N SER A 482 -17.89 -23.33 17.51
CA SER A 482 -19.03 -24.00 16.85
C SER A 482 -18.87 -25.51 16.74
N SER A 483 -17.64 -25.98 16.48
CA SER A 483 -17.32 -27.41 16.39
C SER A 483 -17.48 -28.13 17.74
N SER A 484 -17.45 -27.40 18.85
CA SER A 484 -17.57 -27.93 20.21
C SER A 484 -18.99 -27.89 20.81
N ALA A 485 -19.93 -27.21 20.15
CA ALA A 485 -21.30 -27.03 20.65
C ALA A 485 -22.19 -28.24 20.32
N ALA A 486 -22.52 -29.05 21.33
CA ALA A 486 -23.45 -30.17 21.17
C ALA A 486 -24.92 -29.70 21.27
N GLY A 487 -25.65 -29.67 20.15
CA GLY A 487 -27.12 -29.63 20.14
C GLY A 487 -27.81 -28.27 20.00
N GLY A 488 -27.11 -27.20 19.61
CA GLY A 488 -27.70 -25.86 19.35
C GLY A 488 -27.39 -25.30 17.96
N VAL A 489 -27.91 -24.11 17.64
CA VAL A 489 -27.52 -23.35 16.43
C VAL A 489 -26.04 -22.98 16.54
N SER A 490 -25.26 -23.39 15.53
CA SER A 490 -23.84 -23.10 15.41
C SER A 490 -23.57 -21.60 15.58
N LEU A 491 -22.49 -21.22 16.27
CA LEU A 491 -22.17 -19.80 16.50
C LEU A 491 -21.95 -19.05 15.18
N GLU A 492 -21.44 -19.73 14.16
CA GLU A 492 -21.27 -19.22 12.79
C GLU A 492 -22.58 -18.81 12.12
N GLN A 493 -23.72 -19.35 12.58
CA GLN A 493 -25.05 -19.09 12.04
C GLN A 493 -25.81 -18.03 12.86
N ARG A 494 -25.17 -17.46 13.89
CA ARG A 494 -25.76 -16.42 14.72
C ARG A 494 -25.37 -15.04 14.19
N GLU A 495 -26.30 -14.10 14.30
CA GLU A 495 -26.03 -12.70 13.97
C GLU A 495 -24.82 -12.19 14.76
N SER A 496 -23.88 -11.59 14.03
CA SER A 496 -22.63 -11.04 14.56
C SER A 496 -21.81 -12.02 15.41
N TRP A 497 -22.03 -13.34 15.32
CA TRP A 497 -21.31 -14.37 16.09
C TRP A 497 -21.33 -14.15 17.62
N VAL A 498 -22.42 -13.58 18.16
CA VAL A 498 -22.56 -13.34 19.60
C VAL A 498 -22.75 -14.67 20.35
N SER A 499 -21.87 -14.91 21.32
CA SER A 499 -21.90 -16.10 22.18
C SER A 499 -23.03 -16.04 23.21
N ASP A 500 -23.54 -17.19 23.63
CA ASP A 500 -24.51 -17.31 24.72
C ASP A 500 -24.04 -16.58 25.98
N ASP A 501 -24.98 -15.99 26.74
CA ASP A 501 -24.65 -15.20 27.93
C ASP A 501 -23.91 -15.99 29.03
N SER A 502 -24.05 -17.32 29.03
CA SER A 502 -23.33 -18.22 29.94
C SER A 502 -21.85 -18.40 29.61
N VAL A 503 -21.38 -17.91 28.45
CA VAL A 503 -19.96 -17.95 28.09
C VAL A 503 -19.24 -16.83 28.83
N GLU A 504 -18.30 -17.22 29.68
CA GLU A 504 -17.45 -16.33 30.47
C GLU A 504 -16.55 -15.46 29.56
N ALA A 505 -16.20 -14.27 30.04
CA ALA A 505 -15.49 -13.26 29.25
C ALA A 505 -14.16 -13.78 28.65
N VAL A 506 -13.44 -14.64 29.37
CA VAL A 506 -12.15 -15.21 28.94
C VAL A 506 -12.29 -16.38 27.95
N ASP A 507 -13.48 -16.96 27.85
CA ASP A 507 -13.79 -18.08 26.95
C ASP A 507 -14.51 -17.62 25.67
N LEU A 508 -14.79 -16.33 25.56
CA LEU A 508 -15.32 -15.72 24.33
C LEU A 508 -14.38 -15.98 23.14
N PRO A 509 -14.92 -16.28 21.94
CA PRO A 509 -14.13 -16.34 20.71
C PRO A 509 -13.32 -15.06 20.47
N LEU A 510 -13.87 -13.90 20.84
CA LEU A 510 -13.19 -12.61 20.78
C LEU A 510 -11.89 -12.59 21.62
N ALA A 511 -11.93 -13.16 22.82
CA ALA A 511 -10.75 -13.28 23.69
C ALA A 511 -9.71 -14.21 23.08
N ARG A 512 -10.12 -15.39 22.60
CA ARG A 512 -9.23 -16.35 21.93
C ARG A 512 -8.61 -15.80 20.64
N ALA A 513 -9.36 -14.98 19.90
CA ALA A 513 -8.86 -14.28 18.73
C ALA A 513 -7.80 -13.25 19.12
N ALA A 514 -8.10 -12.38 20.09
CA ALA A 514 -7.19 -11.34 20.58
C ALA A 514 -5.88 -11.93 21.15
N GLU A 515 -5.95 -13.04 21.89
CA GLU A 515 -4.77 -13.79 22.37
C GLU A 515 -3.83 -14.18 21.21
N LYS A 516 -4.39 -14.72 20.11
CA LYS A 516 -3.62 -15.11 18.92
C LYS A 516 -3.07 -13.91 18.15
N VAL A 517 -3.85 -12.83 18.02
CA VAL A 517 -3.41 -11.60 17.36
C VAL A 517 -2.21 -11.01 18.11
N LEU A 518 -2.32 -10.86 19.42
CA LEU A 518 -1.23 -10.34 20.25
C LEU A 518 0.02 -11.24 20.21
N ALA A 519 -0.16 -12.56 20.18
CA ALA A 519 0.95 -13.48 20.01
C ALA A 519 1.69 -13.27 18.68
N SER A 520 0.97 -13.20 17.55
CA SER A 520 1.57 -12.90 16.24
C SER A 520 2.27 -11.54 16.22
N MET A 521 1.60 -10.51 16.73
CA MET A 521 2.15 -9.16 16.74
C MET A 521 3.39 -9.06 17.62
N HIS A 522 3.34 -9.57 18.85
CA HIS A 522 4.46 -9.43 19.77
C HIS A 522 5.72 -10.13 19.25
N GLU A 523 5.57 -11.28 18.60
CA GLU A 523 6.68 -11.99 17.96
C GLU A 523 7.28 -11.17 16.80
N VAL A 524 6.42 -10.62 15.91
CA VAL A 524 6.87 -9.76 14.79
C VAL A 524 7.54 -8.49 15.29
N LEU A 525 6.93 -7.81 16.27
CA LEU A 525 7.41 -6.54 16.82
C LEU A 525 8.70 -6.73 17.61
N GLY A 526 8.82 -7.81 18.38
CA GLY A 526 10.04 -8.15 19.12
C GLY A 526 11.22 -8.36 18.18
N GLN A 527 11.04 -9.19 17.15
CA GLN A 527 12.08 -9.44 16.14
C GLN A 527 12.43 -8.17 15.34
N THR A 528 11.43 -7.32 15.08
CA THR A 528 11.65 -6.02 14.41
C THR A 528 12.45 -5.06 15.31
N ALA A 529 12.12 -4.97 16.61
CA ALA A 529 12.83 -4.12 17.58
C ALA A 529 14.28 -4.55 17.82
N GLU A 530 14.53 -5.85 17.99
CA GLU A 530 15.90 -6.36 18.17
C GLU A 530 16.80 -5.97 17.00
N ARG A 531 16.29 -6.11 15.78
CA ARG A 531 17.04 -5.70 14.59
C ARG A 531 17.17 -4.18 14.48
N ARG A 532 16.11 -3.43 14.81
CA ARG A 532 16.16 -1.97 14.81
C ARG A 532 17.30 -1.47 15.70
N ALA A 533 17.46 -2.03 16.89
CA ALA A 533 18.54 -1.68 17.80
C ALA A 533 19.91 -1.84 17.12
N ALA A 534 20.14 -2.96 16.43
CA ALA A 534 21.37 -3.21 15.69
C ALA A 534 21.59 -2.22 14.52
N VAL A 535 20.53 -1.87 13.77
CA VAL A 535 20.61 -0.92 12.65
C VAL A 535 20.88 0.50 13.14
N VAL A 536 20.20 0.92 14.22
CA VAL A 536 20.38 2.26 14.81
C VAL A 536 21.78 2.42 15.40
N GLU A 537 22.30 1.41 16.09
CA GLU A 537 23.66 1.46 16.63
C GLU A 537 24.73 1.58 15.53
N ALA A 538 24.51 0.93 14.38
CA ALA A 538 25.39 1.07 13.21
C ALA A 538 25.27 2.46 12.57
N ALA A 539 24.04 2.96 12.39
CA ALA A 539 23.76 4.25 11.80
C ALA A 539 24.28 5.43 12.64
N GLU A 540 24.19 5.37 13.96
CA GLU A 540 24.70 6.42 14.85
C GLU A 540 26.22 6.57 14.76
N LYS A 541 26.94 5.52 14.34
CA LYS A 541 28.39 5.56 14.10
C LYS A 541 28.76 6.16 12.74
N GLU A 542 27.88 6.06 11.73
CA GLU A 542 28.15 6.51 10.35
C GLU A 542 27.61 7.91 10.03
N VAL A 543 26.45 8.29 10.58
CA VAL A 543 25.69 9.47 10.11
C VAL A 543 26.18 10.79 10.70
N GLY A 544 27.12 10.77 11.65
CA GLY A 544 27.88 11.95 12.08
C GLY A 544 27.05 13.15 12.58
N GLY A 545 25.80 12.94 13.01
CA GLY A 545 24.93 13.98 13.58
C GLY A 545 23.84 14.56 12.66
N ASP A 546 23.61 14.03 11.46
CA ASP A 546 22.43 14.43 10.65
C ASP A 546 21.13 13.87 11.26
N GLU A 547 20.41 14.72 12.01
CA GLU A 547 19.17 14.36 12.69
C GLU A 547 18.05 13.92 11.73
N LYS A 548 18.00 14.45 10.51
CA LYS A 548 16.97 14.09 9.52
C LYS A 548 17.23 12.71 8.95
N LYS A 549 18.49 12.42 8.58
CA LYS A 549 18.90 11.09 8.11
C LYS A 549 18.78 10.05 9.22
N LEU A 550 19.11 10.40 10.47
CA LEU A 550 18.95 9.52 11.63
C LEU A 550 17.47 9.23 11.95
N TYR A 551 16.58 10.24 11.86
CA TYR A 551 15.13 10.03 12.00
C TYR A 551 14.62 9.07 10.93
N LEU A 552 14.97 9.30 9.66
CA LEU A 552 14.57 8.45 8.54
C LEU A 552 15.02 6.99 8.74
N LEU A 553 16.27 6.78 9.17
CA LEU A 553 16.79 5.44 9.47
C LEU A 553 16.08 4.79 10.66
N LYS A 554 15.79 5.55 11.72
CA LYS A 554 15.04 5.08 12.89
C LYS A 554 13.60 4.69 12.53
N THR A 555 12.96 5.41 11.61
CA THR A 555 11.62 5.11 11.08
C THR A 555 11.67 3.89 10.15
N LYS A 556 12.59 3.84 9.17
CA LYS A 556 12.85 2.69 8.29
C LYS A 556 13.02 1.39 9.07
N ALA A 557 13.91 1.42 10.07
CA ALA A 557 14.25 0.25 10.86
C ALA A 557 13.10 -0.23 11.77
N ALA A 558 12.03 0.55 11.92
CA ALA A 558 10.86 0.20 12.72
C ALA A 558 9.66 -0.28 11.89
N GLU A 559 9.83 -0.45 10.57
CA GLU A 559 8.82 -1.00 9.67
C GLU A 559 8.55 -2.48 9.93
N LEU A 560 7.29 -2.90 9.80
CA LEU A 560 6.89 -4.28 10.02
C LEU A 560 7.40 -5.21 8.92
N ARG A 561 8.09 -6.28 9.31
CA ARG A 561 8.71 -7.23 8.37
C ARG A 561 7.90 -8.51 8.21
N LEU A 562 6.62 -8.35 7.89
CA LEU A 562 5.63 -9.43 7.87
C LEU A 562 6.02 -10.64 7.03
N VAL A 563 6.65 -10.43 5.87
CA VAL A 563 7.08 -11.51 4.97
C VAL A 563 8.14 -12.40 5.63
N ARG A 564 9.07 -11.83 6.40
CA ARG A 564 10.14 -12.58 7.08
C ARG A 564 9.63 -13.34 8.31
N HIS A 565 8.50 -12.92 8.84
CA HIS A 565 7.89 -13.47 10.05
C HIS A 565 6.53 -14.10 9.72
N LEU A 566 6.40 -14.67 8.51
CA LEU A 566 5.17 -15.28 8.02
C LEU A 566 4.69 -16.41 8.93
N ASP A 567 5.62 -17.19 9.50
CA ASP A 567 5.29 -18.25 10.44
C ASP A 567 4.70 -17.70 11.74
N SER A 568 5.21 -16.57 12.23
CA SER A 568 4.65 -15.86 13.39
C SER A 568 3.22 -15.38 13.12
N LEU A 569 2.89 -15.05 11.86
CA LEU A 569 1.52 -14.73 11.46
C LEU A 569 0.63 -15.97 11.42
N ARG A 570 1.11 -17.09 10.85
CA ARG A 570 0.30 -18.30 10.63
C ARG A 570 0.12 -19.14 11.90
N PHE A 571 1.21 -19.35 12.63
CA PHE A 571 1.33 -20.28 13.75
C PHE A 571 1.86 -19.61 15.03
N PRO A 572 1.22 -18.53 15.50
CA PRO A 572 1.69 -17.84 16.69
C PRO A 572 1.62 -18.72 17.94
N LYS A 573 2.62 -18.59 18.80
CA LYS A 573 2.61 -19.19 20.13
C LYS A 573 1.95 -18.24 21.12
N VAL A 574 0.80 -18.64 21.67
CA VAL A 574 0.05 -17.81 22.61
C VAL A 574 0.75 -17.76 23.97
N GLU A 575 1.28 -16.59 24.30
CA GLU A 575 1.97 -16.33 25.58
C GLU A 575 1.16 -15.43 26.51
N PHE A 576 0.40 -14.49 25.96
CA PHE A 576 -0.48 -13.59 26.72
C PHE A 576 -1.91 -14.12 26.74
N ARG A 577 -2.52 -14.15 27.92
CA ARG A 577 -3.85 -14.72 28.14
C ARG A 577 -4.85 -13.69 28.65
N ALA A 578 -6.11 -13.88 28.25
CA ALA A 578 -7.21 -13.08 28.71
C ALA A 578 -7.50 -13.33 30.19
N THR A 579 -7.79 -12.25 30.91
CA THR A 579 -8.29 -12.25 32.28
C THR A 579 -9.58 -11.45 32.32
N ALA A 580 -10.55 -11.85 33.15
CA ALA A 580 -11.78 -11.09 33.31
C ALA A 580 -11.48 -9.69 33.86
N LEU A 581 -12.24 -8.68 33.41
CA LEU A 581 -12.10 -7.30 33.85
C LEU A 581 -12.88 -7.02 35.14
#